data_AF-A0A2V7H5D0-F1
#
_entry.id   AF-A0A2V7H5D0-F1
#
_cell.length_a   1.000
_cell.length_b   1.000
_cell.length_c   1.000
_cell.angle_alpha   90.00
_cell.angle_beta   90.00
_cell.angle_gamma   90.00
#
_symmetry.space_group_name_H-M   'P 1'
#
loop_
_entity.id
_entity.type
_entity.pdbx_description
1 polymer ?
#
loop_
_entity_poly.entity_id
_entity_poly.type
_entity_poly.pdbx_seq_one_letter_code
_entity_poly.pdbx_strand_id
1 'polypeptide(L)'
;AASGVVDGIMRSQVASLTLTIGASGQTAVAGRFVLTTGEPLEGVGLAIGVAQTTTDAAGNFSLLAPPTGRQMLGIDANRARAGLPIYATDVTVAPGEVTVLPTAWLTAPPPPERFVPIANATSDQVITDARFPGVAFTLPAGVTITGWDGILKTRIAIERIPQDKLPVPPPPGRTRSLFQLFFGTPMGGVPSAPLPVTLPNDLGLEPGGKAQLWYYDAAPLPGAAAAWRLAGLGTVSADGQMIVSDPGVGIARFCGVCGLSCFIDNEDSQPSADEGTPEDGEPVNLAIGQHLVDAVDLLQPGRIPAVVYRRYNPFDAFGRIAGFELFLGQGWALSLDIALLDVNPSLRRLVMPGNARYEFARQSDGRFVNRTNPRFRGATISEEADGVQVLRFSNGNAWRFRGGWIGRGRTRPIVGLNLLIEQRDRHDNVLAISRDGSGGLASLTQPDGRTISFTTSLLVPGDVTSARLTQVRDALGRTVQYAYDPASRRLQSVTDAA
;
A
#
# COMPACT_ATOMS: atom_id res chain seq x y z
N ALA A 1 -6.39 -37.17 11.97
CA ALA A 1 -7.37 -36.95 13.05
C ALA A 1 -6.63 -36.31 14.20
N ALA A 2 -7.17 -35.22 14.75
CA ALA A 2 -6.64 -34.59 15.96
C ALA A 2 -7.60 -34.89 17.11
N SER A 3 -7.07 -35.35 18.24
CA SER A 3 -7.84 -35.59 19.46
C SER A 3 -7.31 -34.70 20.57
N GLY A 4 -8.22 -34.05 21.29
CA GLY A 4 -7.89 -33.14 22.38
C GLY A 4 -9.02 -33.11 23.40
N VAL A 5 -8.67 -32.82 24.65
CA VAL A 5 -9.64 -32.69 25.74
C VAL A 5 -10.10 -31.24 25.79
N VAL A 6 -11.38 -31.00 25.57
CA VAL A 6 -12.03 -29.68 25.73
C VAL A 6 -13.07 -29.84 26.84
N ASP A 7 -12.96 -29.04 27.90
CA ASP A 7 -13.80 -29.10 29.10
C ASP A 7 -13.86 -30.49 29.76
N GLY A 8 -12.72 -31.20 29.81
CA GLY A 8 -12.62 -32.53 30.43
C GLY A 8 -13.17 -33.68 29.59
N ILE A 9 -13.70 -33.41 28.38
CA ILE A 9 -14.24 -34.42 27.47
C ILE A 9 -13.29 -34.59 26.29
N MET A 10 -12.91 -35.84 26.00
CA MET A 10 -12.09 -36.17 24.83
C MET A 10 -12.92 -35.94 23.55
N ARG A 11 -12.51 -34.97 22.75
CA ARG A 11 -13.10 -34.69 21.44
C ARG A 11 -12.12 -35.07 20.34
N SER A 12 -12.61 -35.77 19.32
CA SER A 12 -11.86 -36.05 18.10
C SER A 12 -12.43 -35.23 16.94
N GLN A 13 -11.55 -34.56 16.21
CA GLN A 13 -11.83 -33.91 14.94
C GLN A 13 -11.19 -34.74 13.84
N VAL A 14 -12.01 -35.29 12.95
CA VAL A 14 -11.57 -35.99 11.75
C VAL A 14 -11.82 -35.09 10.57
N ALA A 15 -10.76 -34.68 9.89
CA ALA A 15 -10.83 -33.99 8.61
C ALA A 15 -10.35 -34.94 7.52
N SER A 16 -11.15 -35.08 6.47
CA SER A 16 -10.76 -35.79 5.25
C SER A 16 -10.03 -34.80 4.34
N LEU A 17 -8.80 -35.13 3.95
CA LEU A 17 -8.02 -34.35 3.00
C LEU A 17 -8.08 -35.03 1.63
N THR A 18 -8.49 -34.29 0.61
CA THR A 18 -8.34 -34.72 -0.79
C THR A 18 -7.13 -34.00 -1.37
N LEU A 19 -6.08 -34.75 -1.70
CA LEU A 19 -4.92 -34.22 -2.42
C LEU A 19 -5.13 -34.43 -3.91
N THR A 20 -5.30 -33.34 -4.66
CA THR A 20 -5.32 -33.38 -6.13
C THR A 20 -3.92 -33.08 -6.65
N ILE A 21 -3.28 -34.07 -7.27
CA ILE A 21 -1.98 -33.89 -7.92
C ILE A 21 -2.23 -33.47 -9.37
N GLY A 22 -1.86 -32.23 -9.70
CA GLY A 22 -1.90 -31.74 -11.08
C GLY A 22 -0.80 -32.35 -11.95
N ALA A 23 -0.96 -32.28 -13.26
CA ALA A 23 0.11 -32.68 -14.18
C ALA A 23 1.31 -31.72 -14.06
N SER A 24 2.53 -32.21 -14.31
CA SER A 24 3.71 -31.35 -14.35
C SER A 24 3.54 -30.26 -15.42
N GLY A 25 3.86 -29.01 -15.09
CA GLY A 25 3.70 -27.88 -16.00
C GLY A 25 2.25 -27.42 -16.21
N GLN A 26 1.32 -27.79 -15.33
CA GLN A 26 -0.08 -27.37 -15.43
C GLN A 26 -0.28 -25.94 -14.92
N THR A 27 -0.76 -25.05 -15.80
CA THR A 27 -1.27 -23.74 -15.41
C THR A 27 -2.58 -23.88 -14.62
N ALA A 28 -2.64 -23.36 -13.41
CA ALA A 28 -3.87 -23.31 -12.62
C ALA A 28 -3.90 -22.11 -11.67
N VAL A 29 -5.08 -21.73 -11.20
CA VAL A 29 -5.26 -20.82 -10.06
C VAL A 29 -5.93 -21.59 -8.94
N ALA A 30 -5.35 -21.57 -7.75
CA ALA A 30 -5.91 -22.23 -6.58
C ALA A 30 -6.07 -21.25 -5.43
N GLY A 31 -6.97 -21.54 -4.49
CA GLY A 31 -7.19 -20.69 -3.34
C GLY A 31 -8.29 -21.24 -2.45
N ARG A 32 -8.71 -20.42 -1.48
CA ARG A 32 -9.69 -20.83 -0.47
C ARG A 32 -10.63 -19.70 -0.08
N PHE A 33 -11.92 -20.02 0.06
CA PHE A 33 -12.95 -19.12 0.57
C PHE A 33 -13.48 -19.60 1.92
N VAL A 34 -13.54 -18.68 2.87
CA VAL A 34 -14.06 -18.91 4.21
C VAL A 34 -14.88 -17.69 4.65
N LEU A 35 -15.81 -17.89 5.56
CA LEU A 35 -16.45 -16.79 6.26
C LEU A 35 -15.53 -16.22 7.34
N THR A 36 -15.78 -14.98 7.75
CA THR A 36 -15.08 -14.35 8.88
C THR A 36 -15.26 -15.12 10.20
N THR A 37 -16.27 -15.98 10.30
CA THR A 37 -16.49 -16.95 11.39
C THR A 37 -15.54 -18.15 11.36
N GLY A 38 -14.81 -18.36 10.27
CA GLY A 38 -13.94 -19.52 10.02
C GLY A 38 -14.62 -20.67 9.26
N GLU A 39 -15.92 -20.56 8.99
CA GLU A 39 -16.67 -21.56 8.22
C GLU A 39 -16.20 -21.61 6.75
N PRO A 40 -15.76 -22.76 6.22
CA PRO A 40 -15.46 -22.88 4.80
C PRO A 40 -16.69 -22.71 3.90
N LEU A 41 -16.50 -22.15 2.70
CA LEU A 41 -17.59 -21.92 1.75
C LEU A 41 -17.53 -22.91 0.58
N GLU A 42 -18.41 -23.89 0.58
CA GLU A 42 -18.62 -24.82 -0.54
C GLU A 42 -19.49 -24.19 -1.66
N GLY A 43 -19.14 -24.44 -2.91
CA GLY A 43 -19.98 -24.05 -4.06
C GLY A 43 -19.81 -22.61 -4.56
N VAL A 44 -18.78 -21.88 -4.13
CA VAL A 44 -18.45 -20.54 -4.67
C VAL A 44 -18.06 -20.70 -6.13
N GLY A 45 -18.77 -20.03 -7.04
CA GLY A 45 -18.48 -20.07 -8.47
C GLY A 45 -17.29 -19.18 -8.83
N LEU A 46 -16.36 -19.71 -9.62
CA LEU A 46 -15.13 -19.01 -10.01
C LEU A 46 -14.91 -19.13 -11.52
N ALA A 47 -14.52 -18.03 -12.16
CA ALA A 47 -14.30 -18.00 -13.61
C ALA A 47 -13.18 -17.06 -14.04
N ILE A 48 -12.38 -17.51 -15.02
CA ILE A 48 -11.47 -16.67 -15.80
C ILE A 48 -11.67 -17.01 -17.28
N GLY A 49 -12.22 -16.08 -18.05
CA GLY A 49 -12.60 -16.36 -19.44
C GLY A 49 -13.57 -17.54 -19.52
N VAL A 50 -13.18 -18.60 -20.24
CA VAL A 50 -13.97 -19.84 -20.37
C VAL A 50 -13.67 -20.88 -19.28
N ALA A 51 -12.58 -20.72 -18.53
CA ALA A 51 -12.24 -21.62 -17.44
C ALA A 51 -13.17 -21.34 -16.25
N GLN A 52 -13.75 -22.39 -15.68
CA GLN A 52 -14.67 -22.30 -14.54
C GLN A 52 -14.41 -23.42 -13.53
N THR A 53 -14.69 -23.14 -12.25
CA THR A 53 -14.65 -24.14 -11.17
C THR A 53 -15.57 -23.73 -10.02
N THR A 54 -15.72 -24.60 -9.03
CA THR A 54 -16.41 -24.30 -7.76
C THR A 54 -15.57 -24.72 -6.57
N THR A 55 -15.74 -24.06 -5.42
CA THR A 55 -15.08 -24.49 -4.19
C THR A 55 -15.67 -25.80 -3.63
N ASP A 56 -14.82 -26.61 -3.01
CA ASP A 56 -15.17 -27.85 -2.31
C ASP A 56 -15.70 -27.62 -0.88
N ALA A 57 -16.03 -28.70 -0.16
CA ALA A 57 -16.52 -28.66 1.22
C ALA A 57 -15.55 -28.01 2.23
N ALA A 58 -14.25 -27.94 1.92
CA ALA A 58 -13.23 -27.26 2.71
C ALA A 58 -12.97 -25.82 2.25
N GLY A 59 -13.77 -25.34 1.28
CA GLY A 59 -13.70 -24.01 0.69
C GLY A 59 -12.57 -23.84 -0.33
N ASN A 60 -11.86 -24.90 -0.69
CA ASN A 60 -10.74 -24.82 -1.63
C ASN A 60 -11.23 -24.90 -3.07
N PHE A 61 -10.51 -24.27 -3.99
CA PHE A 61 -10.75 -24.45 -5.42
C PHE A 61 -9.46 -24.66 -6.18
N SER A 62 -9.58 -25.27 -7.36
CA SER A 62 -8.55 -25.30 -8.39
C SER A 62 -9.20 -25.02 -9.75
N LEU A 63 -8.79 -23.91 -10.36
CA LEU A 63 -9.24 -23.47 -11.67
C LEU A 63 -8.16 -23.85 -12.69
N LEU A 64 -8.45 -24.85 -13.50
CA LEU A 64 -7.49 -25.45 -14.42
C LEU A 64 -7.45 -24.75 -15.77
N ALA A 65 -6.25 -24.62 -16.33
CA ALA A 65 -5.99 -24.05 -17.66
C ALA A 65 -6.64 -22.66 -17.94
N PRO A 66 -6.61 -21.69 -17.00
CA PRO A 66 -7.03 -20.33 -17.32
C PRO A 66 -6.02 -19.67 -18.29
N PRO A 67 -6.45 -18.66 -19.08
CA PRO A 67 -5.56 -17.80 -19.83
C PRO A 67 -4.43 -17.22 -18.95
N THR A 68 -3.23 -17.08 -19.50
CA THR A 68 -2.05 -16.59 -18.76
C THR A 68 -1.99 -15.06 -18.71
N GLY A 69 -1.12 -14.52 -17.87
CA GLY A 69 -0.95 -13.07 -17.69
C GLY A 69 -1.98 -12.48 -16.71
N ARG A 70 -2.22 -11.18 -16.80
CA ARG A 70 -3.18 -10.50 -15.93
C ARG A 70 -4.60 -10.85 -16.36
N GLN A 71 -5.34 -11.44 -15.43
CA GLN A 71 -6.70 -11.92 -15.63
C GLN A 71 -7.62 -11.36 -14.55
N MET A 72 -8.90 -11.26 -14.88
CA MET A 72 -9.94 -10.95 -13.91
C MET A 72 -10.61 -12.26 -13.48
N LEU A 73 -10.44 -12.63 -12.21
CA LEU A 73 -11.13 -13.75 -11.58
C LEU A 73 -12.52 -13.28 -11.14
N GLY A 74 -13.56 -13.72 -11.85
CA GLY A 74 -14.94 -13.55 -11.44
C GLY A 74 -15.29 -14.49 -10.29
N ILE A 75 -15.95 -13.97 -9.27
CA ILE A 75 -16.30 -14.66 -8.03
C ILE A 75 -17.80 -14.50 -7.78
N ASP A 76 -18.53 -15.60 -7.75
CA ASP A 76 -19.94 -15.68 -7.39
C ASP A 76 -20.10 -16.51 -6.10
N ALA A 77 -20.00 -15.83 -4.96
CA ALA A 77 -20.26 -16.45 -3.66
C ALA A 77 -21.76 -16.56 -3.35
N ASN A 78 -22.62 -15.83 -4.08
CA ASN A 78 -24.06 -15.93 -3.93
C ASN A 78 -24.59 -17.32 -4.31
N ARG A 79 -23.91 -18.00 -5.25
CA ARG A 79 -24.17 -19.41 -5.58
C ARG A 79 -23.97 -20.37 -4.40
N ALA A 80 -22.98 -20.11 -3.55
CA ALA A 80 -22.72 -20.89 -2.34
C ALA A 80 -23.75 -20.59 -1.24
N ARG A 81 -24.05 -19.31 -1.04
CA ARG A 81 -25.02 -18.84 -0.04
C ARG A 81 -25.63 -17.53 -0.48
N ALA A 82 -26.97 -17.50 -0.56
CA ALA A 82 -27.71 -16.32 -0.97
C ALA A 82 -27.32 -15.09 -0.12
N GLY A 83 -27.12 -13.96 -0.77
CA GLY A 83 -26.73 -12.69 -0.16
C GLY A 83 -25.23 -12.46 -0.04
N LEU A 84 -24.39 -13.49 -0.25
CA LEU A 84 -22.94 -13.31 -0.36
C LEU A 84 -22.56 -12.56 -1.65
N PRO A 85 -21.39 -11.90 -1.68
CA PRO A 85 -21.07 -10.99 -2.76
C PRO A 85 -20.80 -11.69 -4.10
N ILE A 86 -21.18 -11.01 -5.18
CA ILE A 86 -20.67 -11.25 -6.53
C ILE A 86 -19.70 -10.10 -6.86
N TYR A 87 -18.47 -10.44 -7.21
CA TYR A 87 -17.41 -9.47 -7.49
C TYR A 87 -16.32 -10.08 -8.35
N ALA A 88 -15.28 -9.30 -8.66
CA ALA A 88 -14.10 -9.79 -9.35
C ALA A 88 -12.82 -9.27 -8.70
N THR A 89 -11.71 -9.97 -8.92
CA THR A 89 -10.38 -9.51 -8.51
C THR A 89 -9.36 -9.76 -9.62
N ASP A 90 -8.33 -8.93 -9.69
CA ASP A 90 -7.18 -9.21 -10.55
C ASP A 90 -6.37 -10.40 -10.00
N VAL A 91 -5.94 -11.28 -10.90
CA VAL A 91 -4.96 -12.34 -10.65
C VAL A 91 -3.93 -12.35 -11.78
N THR A 92 -2.66 -12.57 -11.46
CA THR A 92 -1.62 -12.79 -12.47
C THR A 92 -1.36 -14.28 -12.58
N VAL A 93 -1.77 -14.87 -13.70
CA VAL A 93 -1.65 -16.31 -13.98
C VAL A 93 -0.30 -16.59 -14.65
N ALA A 94 0.59 -17.30 -13.95
CA ALA A 94 1.87 -17.72 -14.50
C ALA A 94 1.72 -18.94 -15.43
N PRO A 95 2.37 -18.96 -16.62
CA PRO A 95 2.34 -20.11 -17.50
C PRO A 95 3.07 -21.30 -16.86
N GLY A 96 2.45 -22.48 -16.89
CA GLY A 96 3.07 -23.72 -16.45
C GLY A 96 3.12 -23.94 -14.93
N GLU A 97 2.49 -23.07 -14.15
CA GLU A 97 2.55 -23.09 -12.68
C GLU A 97 1.16 -22.94 -12.05
N VAL A 98 1.04 -23.35 -10.79
CA VAL A 98 -0.16 -23.12 -9.97
C VAL A 98 -0.01 -21.80 -9.21
N THR A 99 -0.81 -20.82 -9.57
CA THR A 99 -0.93 -19.54 -8.86
C THR A 99 -1.80 -19.73 -7.62
N VAL A 100 -1.21 -19.73 -6.43
CA VAL A 100 -1.95 -19.88 -5.16
C VAL A 100 -2.32 -18.51 -4.60
N LEU A 101 -3.62 -18.27 -4.45
CA LEU A 101 -4.18 -17.06 -3.86
C LEU A 101 -4.25 -17.16 -2.34
N PRO A 102 -4.13 -16.03 -1.61
CA PRO A 102 -4.41 -16.00 -0.18
C PRO A 102 -5.86 -16.42 0.10
N THR A 103 -6.11 -16.87 1.33
CA THR A 103 -7.48 -17.17 1.77
C THR A 103 -8.34 -15.91 1.73
N ALA A 104 -9.45 -15.97 1.01
CA ALA A 104 -10.44 -14.91 0.93
C ALA A 104 -11.47 -15.05 2.05
N TRP A 105 -11.56 -14.04 2.90
CA TRP A 105 -12.47 -14.00 4.04
C TRP A 105 -13.71 -13.18 3.70
N LEU A 106 -14.86 -13.82 3.58
CA LEU A 106 -16.12 -13.15 3.29
C LEU A 106 -16.91 -12.89 4.58
N THR A 107 -17.50 -11.71 4.69
CA THR A 107 -18.41 -11.42 5.79
C THR A 107 -19.79 -11.95 5.48
N ALA A 108 -20.39 -12.65 6.45
CA ALA A 108 -21.75 -13.15 6.30
C ALA A 108 -22.73 -12.00 6.05
N PRO A 109 -23.78 -12.19 5.22
CA PRO A 109 -24.75 -11.14 4.96
C PRO A 109 -25.41 -10.70 6.27
N PRO A 110 -25.54 -9.37 6.53
CA PRO A 110 -26.25 -8.89 7.70
C PRO A 110 -27.69 -9.42 7.72
N PRO A 111 -28.26 -9.77 8.89
CA PRO A 111 -29.67 -10.11 8.98
C PRO A 111 -30.57 -8.88 8.66
N PRO A 112 -31.83 -9.10 8.23
CA PRO A 112 -32.71 -8.05 7.70
C PRO A 112 -32.89 -6.83 8.60
N GLU A 113 -32.93 -7.03 9.92
CA GLU A 113 -33.10 -5.99 10.93
C GLU A 113 -31.92 -5.00 11.02
N ARG A 114 -30.76 -5.33 10.45
CA ARG A 114 -29.60 -4.42 10.38
C ARG A 114 -29.66 -3.44 9.22
N PHE A 115 -30.61 -3.60 8.31
CA PHE A 115 -30.73 -2.75 7.13
C PHE A 115 -31.55 -1.50 7.42
N VAL A 116 -30.95 -0.34 7.15
CA VAL A 116 -31.61 0.96 7.14
C VAL A 116 -32.16 1.22 5.74
N PRO A 117 -33.44 1.61 5.57
CA PRO A 117 -33.99 2.00 4.29
C PRO A 117 -33.29 3.24 3.71
N ILE A 118 -33.11 3.27 2.39
CA ILE A 118 -32.65 4.45 1.64
C ILE A 118 -33.55 4.71 0.42
N ALA A 119 -33.71 5.98 0.07
CA ALA A 119 -34.47 6.40 -1.10
C ALA A 119 -33.83 7.60 -1.81
N ASN A 120 -34.35 7.98 -2.97
CA ASN A 120 -34.04 9.28 -3.58
C ASN A 120 -34.77 10.39 -2.80
N ALA A 121 -34.17 10.86 -1.71
CA ALA A 121 -34.78 11.83 -0.79
C ALA A 121 -34.37 13.27 -1.12
N THR A 122 -35.19 14.24 -0.71
CA THR A 122 -34.90 15.67 -0.83
C THR A 122 -33.96 16.21 0.24
N SER A 123 -33.60 15.38 1.22
CA SER A 123 -32.66 15.68 2.29
C SER A 123 -31.64 14.57 2.42
N ASP A 124 -30.47 14.90 2.98
CA ASP A 124 -29.44 13.92 3.29
C ASP A 124 -29.99 12.83 4.21
N GLN A 125 -29.65 11.59 3.91
CA GLN A 125 -29.93 10.42 4.76
C GLN A 125 -28.62 9.99 5.40
N VAL A 126 -28.55 10.06 6.72
CA VAL A 126 -27.38 9.63 7.49
C VAL A 126 -27.60 8.20 7.96
N ILE A 127 -26.83 7.26 7.42
CA ILE A 127 -26.89 5.84 7.75
C ILE A 127 -25.90 5.58 8.88
N THR A 128 -26.40 5.13 10.03
CA THR A 128 -25.62 4.80 11.24
C THR A 128 -25.96 3.40 11.73
N ASP A 129 -25.15 2.86 12.63
CA ASP A 129 -25.41 1.60 13.33
C ASP A 129 -24.98 1.73 14.80
N ALA A 130 -25.89 1.44 15.73
CA ALA A 130 -25.63 1.57 17.16
C ALA A 130 -24.48 0.69 17.67
N ARG A 131 -24.15 -0.40 16.96
CA ARG A 131 -23.00 -1.28 17.28
C ARG A 131 -21.66 -0.61 16.98
N PHE A 132 -21.66 0.41 16.12
CA PHE A 132 -20.47 1.15 15.71
C PHE A 132 -20.67 2.65 15.97
N PRO A 133 -20.68 3.09 17.24
CA PRO A 133 -20.78 4.50 17.58
C PRO A 133 -19.71 5.30 16.85
N GLY A 134 -20.11 6.44 16.28
CA GLY A 134 -19.21 7.28 15.50
C GLY A 134 -18.98 6.80 14.05
N VAL A 135 -19.74 5.83 13.56
CA VAL A 135 -19.73 5.48 12.13
C VAL A 135 -20.99 6.04 11.47
N ALA A 136 -20.78 6.80 10.40
CA ALA A 136 -21.87 7.27 9.55
C ALA A 136 -21.45 7.28 8.08
N PHE A 137 -22.38 6.85 7.21
CA PHE A 137 -22.31 7.04 5.78
C PHE A 137 -23.48 7.92 5.38
N THR A 138 -23.23 8.96 4.61
CA THR A 138 -24.29 9.87 4.19
C THR A 138 -24.65 9.57 2.74
N LEU A 139 -25.94 9.37 2.47
CA LEU A 139 -26.48 9.42 1.11
C LEU A 139 -27.04 10.84 0.90
N PRO A 140 -26.36 11.69 0.10
CA PRO A 140 -26.79 13.07 -0.07
C PRO A 140 -28.18 13.17 -0.73
N ALA A 141 -28.85 14.30 -0.52
CA ALA A 141 -30.11 14.60 -1.18
C ALA A 141 -30.01 14.42 -2.71
N GLY A 142 -31.01 13.78 -3.32
CA GLY A 142 -31.04 13.53 -4.76
C GLY A 142 -30.18 12.35 -5.24
N VAL A 143 -29.35 11.76 -4.37
CA VAL A 143 -28.42 10.69 -4.76
C VAL A 143 -29.10 9.34 -4.69
N THR A 144 -28.99 8.60 -5.79
CA THR A 144 -29.37 7.18 -5.91
C THR A 144 -28.15 6.30 -6.06
N ILE A 145 -28.29 5.01 -5.71
CA ILE A 145 -27.29 3.98 -5.95
C ILE A 145 -27.89 2.96 -6.91
N THR A 146 -27.35 2.88 -8.12
CA THR A 146 -27.81 1.94 -9.15
C THR A 146 -26.91 0.72 -9.14
N GLY A 147 -27.48 -0.46 -8.93
CA GLY A 147 -26.75 -1.71 -8.95
C GLY A 147 -26.12 -2.01 -10.31
N TRP A 148 -25.12 -2.90 -10.32
CA TRP A 148 -24.52 -3.39 -11.58
C TRP A 148 -25.50 -4.22 -12.43
N ASP A 149 -26.61 -4.66 -11.82
CA ASP A 149 -27.80 -5.23 -12.46
C ASP A 149 -28.75 -4.16 -13.06
N GLY A 150 -28.46 -2.87 -12.89
CA GLY A 150 -29.37 -1.78 -13.24
C GLY A 150 -30.48 -1.52 -12.22
N ILE A 151 -30.51 -2.27 -11.10
CA ILE A 151 -31.56 -2.15 -10.09
C ILE A 151 -31.14 -1.16 -8.99
N LEU A 152 -32.02 -0.20 -8.69
CA LEU A 152 -31.81 0.75 -7.60
C LEU A 152 -31.71 0.05 -6.24
N LYS A 153 -30.72 0.44 -5.43
CA LYS A 153 -30.59 -0.04 -4.04
C LYS A 153 -31.49 0.78 -3.13
N THR A 154 -32.20 0.08 -2.24
CA THR A 154 -33.26 0.65 -1.38
C THR A 154 -32.98 0.49 0.12
N ARG A 155 -31.84 -0.11 0.49
CA ARG A 155 -31.42 -0.28 1.88
C ARG A 155 -29.91 -0.43 1.99
N ILE A 156 -29.36 -0.07 3.15
CA ILE A 156 -27.94 -0.17 3.48
C ILE A 156 -27.79 -0.79 4.88
N ALA A 157 -26.81 -1.68 5.06
CA ALA A 157 -26.31 -2.09 6.37
C ALA A 157 -24.79 -1.88 6.43
N ILE A 158 -24.27 -1.66 7.63
CA ILE A 158 -22.84 -1.43 7.90
C ILE A 158 -22.28 -2.65 8.62
N GLU A 159 -21.10 -3.12 8.23
CA GLU A 159 -20.32 -4.08 9.03
C GLU A 159 -18.87 -3.67 9.14
N ARG A 160 -18.28 -3.92 10.31
CA ARG A 160 -16.85 -3.77 10.56
C ARG A 160 -16.11 -5.02 10.11
N ILE A 161 -15.04 -4.85 9.35
CA ILE A 161 -14.21 -5.94 8.85
C ILE A 161 -12.92 -6.04 9.67
N PRO A 162 -12.59 -7.21 10.25
CA PRO A 162 -11.29 -7.43 10.89
C PRO A 162 -10.14 -7.33 9.89
N GLN A 163 -9.03 -6.71 10.31
CA GLN A 163 -7.88 -6.44 9.44
C GLN A 163 -7.15 -7.71 8.96
N ASP A 164 -7.21 -8.77 9.76
CA ASP A 164 -6.63 -10.08 9.49
C ASP A 164 -7.57 -10.98 8.67
N LYS A 165 -8.81 -10.55 8.43
CA LYS A 165 -9.86 -11.29 7.70
C LYS A 165 -10.44 -10.47 6.57
N LEU A 166 -9.56 -9.87 5.77
CA LEU A 166 -9.96 -9.07 4.62
C LEU A 166 -10.31 -9.96 3.42
N PRO A 167 -11.36 -9.60 2.65
CA PRO A 167 -11.66 -10.23 1.36
C PRO A 167 -10.76 -9.73 0.23
N VAL A 168 -9.87 -8.77 0.51
CA VAL A 168 -9.10 -8.00 -0.46
C VAL A 168 -7.67 -7.79 0.06
N PRO A 169 -6.70 -7.40 -0.78
CA PRO A 169 -5.36 -7.01 -0.30
C PRO A 169 -5.42 -5.94 0.80
N PRO A 170 -4.45 -5.91 1.73
CA PRO A 170 -4.45 -4.94 2.82
C PRO A 170 -4.40 -3.49 2.31
N PRO A 171 -4.97 -2.52 3.06
CA PRO A 171 -4.90 -1.09 2.73
C PRO A 171 -3.47 -0.58 2.53
N PRO A 172 -3.29 0.52 1.77
CA PRO A 172 -1.97 1.05 1.43
C PRO A 172 -1.25 1.73 2.61
N GLY A 173 -1.82 1.80 3.80
CA GLY A 173 -1.20 2.46 4.95
C GLY A 173 -1.86 2.05 6.26
N ARG A 174 -1.41 2.65 7.36
CA ARG A 174 -1.89 2.35 8.69
C ARG A 174 -3.34 2.81 8.86
N THR A 175 -4.21 1.87 9.19
CA THR A 175 -5.59 2.11 9.64
C THR A 175 -5.90 1.21 10.83
N ARG A 176 -6.97 1.46 11.59
CA ARG A 176 -7.42 0.56 12.68
C ARG A 176 -8.83 0.00 12.48
N SER A 177 -9.66 0.65 11.68
CA SER A 177 -11.01 0.18 11.39
C SER A 177 -11.31 0.22 9.90
N LEU A 178 -11.95 -0.84 9.42
CA LEU A 178 -12.47 -0.94 8.07
C LEU A 178 -13.96 -1.24 8.13
N PHE A 179 -14.72 -0.56 7.28
CA PHE A 179 -16.17 -0.72 7.21
C PHE A 179 -16.62 -1.00 5.79
N GLN A 180 -17.53 -1.96 5.65
CA GLN A 180 -18.14 -2.37 4.40
C GLN A 180 -19.63 -2.06 4.43
N LEU A 181 -20.16 -1.61 3.30
CA LEU A 181 -21.59 -1.43 3.10
C LEU A 181 -22.21 -2.63 2.40
N PHE A 182 -23.37 -3.06 2.90
CA PHE A 182 -24.21 -4.10 2.32
C PHE A 182 -25.50 -3.49 1.84
N PHE A 183 -26.02 -3.95 0.69
CA PHE A 183 -27.28 -3.45 0.11
C PHE A 183 -28.41 -4.47 0.16
N GLY A 184 -28.17 -5.63 0.78
CA GLY A 184 -29.12 -6.74 0.84
C GLY A 184 -29.34 -7.41 -0.52
N THR A 185 -28.42 -7.17 -1.46
CA THR A 185 -28.29 -7.83 -2.76
C THR A 185 -26.82 -8.22 -2.97
N PRO A 186 -26.53 -9.29 -3.73
CA PRO A 186 -25.15 -9.80 -3.89
C PRO A 186 -24.24 -8.85 -4.66
N MET A 187 -24.81 -7.98 -5.51
CA MET A 187 -24.08 -6.93 -6.19
C MET A 187 -24.25 -5.59 -5.48
N GLY A 188 -23.17 -4.82 -5.41
CA GLY A 188 -23.20 -3.41 -5.03
C GLY A 188 -23.79 -2.55 -6.14
N GLY A 189 -23.34 -1.31 -6.26
CA GLY A 189 -23.77 -0.38 -7.31
C GLY A 189 -22.88 0.85 -7.42
N VAL A 190 -23.29 1.75 -8.30
CA VAL A 190 -22.65 3.04 -8.53
C VAL A 190 -23.59 4.13 -8.00
N PRO A 191 -23.15 4.92 -7.01
CA PRO A 191 -23.88 6.09 -6.60
C PRO A 191 -23.77 7.20 -7.65
N SER A 192 -24.83 8.01 -7.79
CA SER A 192 -24.84 9.16 -8.71
C SER A 192 -23.95 10.33 -8.27
N ALA A 193 -23.52 10.35 -7.01
CA ALA A 193 -22.48 11.21 -6.46
C ALA A 193 -21.73 10.48 -5.32
N PRO A 194 -20.49 10.88 -4.95
CA PRO A 194 -19.75 10.23 -3.85
C PRO A 194 -20.53 10.26 -2.53
N LEU A 195 -20.48 9.16 -1.76
CA LEU A 195 -21.09 9.07 -0.43
C LEU A 195 -20.09 9.55 0.64
N PRO A 196 -20.37 10.66 1.36
CA PRO A 196 -19.53 11.10 2.47
C PRO A 196 -19.43 10.04 3.57
N VAL A 197 -18.27 10.00 4.23
CA VAL A 197 -17.93 9.00 5.24
C VAL A 197 -17.47 9.70 6.51
N THR A 198 -17.97 9.24 7.64
CA THR A 198 -17.54 9.66 8.98
C THR A 198 -17.22 8.41 9.79
N LEU A 199 -15.98 8.28 10.26
CA LEU A 199 -15.53 7.15 11.08
C LEU A 199 -14.93 7.66 12.40
N PRO A 200 -14.82 6.82 13.44
CA PRO A 200 -14.09 7.17 14.66
C PRO A 200 -12.63 7.54 14.35
N ASN A 201 -12.08 8.52 15.08
CA ASN A 201 -10.67 8.87 15.03
C ASN A 201 -9.82 7.85 15.80
N ASP A 202 -9.81 6.62 15.31
CA ASP A 202 -8.99 5.55 15.86
C ASP A 202 -7.51 5.66 15.44
N LEU A 203 -7.18 6.63 14.58
CA LEU A 203 -5.81 7.00 14.24
C LEU A 203 -5.13 7.79 15.36
N GLY A 204 -5.90 8.41 16.26
CA GLY A 204 -5.37 9.24 17.36
C GLY A 204 -4.82 10.58 16.87
N LEU A 205 -5.40 11.13 15.80
CA LEU A 205 -5.02 12.44 15.27
C LEU A 205 -5.60 13.57 16.12
N GLU A 206 -4.91 14.71 16.18
CA GLU A 206 -5.41 15.89 16.89
C GLU A 206 -6.63 16.52 16.19
N PRO A 207 -7.52 17.23 16.91
CA PRO A 207 -8.62 18.01 16.31
C PRO A 207 -8.16 18.90 15.15
N GLY A 208 -8.89 18.88 14.03
CA GLY A 208 -8.51 19.58 12.80
C GLY A 208 -7.42 18.89 11.96
N GLY A 209 -6.82 17.81 12.45
CA GLY A 209 -5.88 16.97 11.70
C GLY A 209 -6.51 16.39 10.42
N LYS A 210 -5.66 16.00 9.46
CA LYS A 210 -6.08 15.45 8.16
C LYS A 210 -5.74 13.96 8.06
N ALA A 211 -6.67 13.20 7.50
CA ALA A 211 -6.46 11.80 7.13
C ALA A 211 -6.93 11.55 5.69
N GLN A 212 -6.42 10.49 5.07
CA GLN A 212 -6.80 10.10 3.72
C GLN A 212 -7.94 9.08 3.75
N LEU A 213 -9.05 9.36 3.08
CA LEU A 213 -10.14 8.40 2.89
C LEU A 213 -9.78 7.47 1.72
N TRP A 214 -9.69 6.17 2.00
CA TRP A 214 -9.44 5.15 0.98
C TRP A 214 -10.62 4.20 0.89
N TYR A 215 -10.95 3.73 -0.32
CA TYR A 215 -11.91 2.66 -0.54
C TYR A 215 -11.37 1.65 -1.56
N TYR A 216 -11.73 0.38 -1.40
CA TYR A 216 -11.39 -0.66 -2.37
C TYR A 216 -12.35 -0.60 -3.56
N ASP A 217 -11.81 -0.49 -4.77
CA ASP A 217 -12.55 -0.50 -6.03
C ASP A 217 -12.15 -1.74 -6.83
N ALA A 218 -13.08 -2.67 -7.00
CA ALA A 218 -12.95 -3.81 -7.89
C ALA A 218 -14.17 -3.93 -8.80
N ALA A 219 -14.65 -2.76 -9.28
CA ALA A 219 -15.74 -2.70 -10.22
C ALA A 219 -15.44 -3.57 -11.45
N PRO A 220 -16.44 -4.33 -11.97
CA PRO A 220 -16.28 -5.19 -13.14
C PRO A 220 -16.25 -4.37 -14.43
N LEU A 221 -15.41 -3.33 -14.47
CA LEU A 221 -15.22 -2.44 -15.60
C LEU A 221 -14.07 -2.97 -16.47
N PRO A 222 -14.29 -3.14 -17.79
CA PRO A 222 -13.23 -3.56 -18.70
C PRO A 222 -11.97 -2.68 -18.57
N GLY A 223 -10.82 -3.32 -18.31
CA GLY A 223 -9.53 -2.64 -18.18
C GLY A 223 -9.32 -1.87 -16.86
N ALA A 224 -10.27 -1.87 -15.93
CA ALA A 224 -10.09 -1.28 -14.61
C ALA A 224 -9.45 -2.30 -13.66
N ALA A 225 -8.34 -1.90 -13.03
CA ALA A 225 -7.66 -2.68 -12.02
C ALA A 225 -8.47 -2.71 -10.70
N ALA A 226 -8.58 -3.88 -10.08
CA ALA A 226 -8.98 -3.99 -8.69
C ALA A 226 -7.89 -3.41 -7.78
N ALA A 227 -8.20 -2.35 -7.02
CA ALA A 227 -7.23 -1.70 -6.13
C ALA A 227 -7.88 -0.77 -5.11
N TRP A 228 -7.13 -0.46 -4.06
CA TRP A 228 -7.40 0.67 -3.19
C TRP A 228 -7.31 2.00 -3.96
N ARG A 229 -8.31 2.88 -3.76
CA ARG A 229 -8.41 4.21 -4.36
C ARG A 229 -8.49 5.27 -3.27
N LEU A 230 -7.71 6.33 -3.42
CA LEU A 230 -7.84 7.53 -2.61
C LEU A 230 -9.11 8.27 -3.05
N ALA A 231 -10.08 8.39 -2.16
CA ALA A 231 -11.28 9.22 -2.38
C ALA A 231 -10.99 10.71 -2.17
N GLY A 232 -10.11 11.04 -1.22
CA GLY A 232 -9.77 12.41 -0.84
C GLY A 232 -9.37 12.50 0.63
N LEU A 233 -9.49 13.68 1.22
CA LEU A 233 -9.15 13.93 2.61
C LEU A 233 -10.39 13.90 3.52
N GLY A 234 -10.15 13.65 4.80
CA GLY A 234 -11.08 13.95 5.89
C GLY A 234 -10.41 14.78 6.98
N THR A 235 -11.23 15.43 7.78
CA THR A 235 -10.84 16.31 8.89
C THR A 235 -11.29 15.72 10.21
N VAL A 236 -10.39 15.73 11.20
CA VAL A 236 -10.72 15.34 12.57
C VAL A 236 -11.67 16.38 13.18
N SER A 237 -12.76 15.93 13.78
CA SER A 237 -13.75 16.77 14.45
C SER A 237 -13.14 17.61 15.57
N ALA A 238 -13.81 18.70 15.95
CA ALA A 238 -13.33 19.62 16.97
C ALA A 238 -13.14 18.97 18.36
N ASP A 239 -13.91 17.92 18.66
CA ASP A 239 -13.80 17.11 19.88
C ASP A 239 -12.78 15.95 19.77
N GLY A 240 -12.11 15.82 18.62
CA GLY A 240 -11.10 14.80 18.37
C GLY A 240 -11.65 13.38 18.21
N GLN A 241 -12.96 13.17 18.27
CA GLN A 241 -13.54 11.81 18.33
C GLN A 241 -13.72 11.15 16.96
N MET A 242 -13.79 11.95 15.90
CA MET A 242 -14.29 11.52 14.60
C MET A 242 -13.42 12.06 13.48
N ILE A 243 -13.35 11.35 12.37
CA ILE A 243 -12.79 11.85 11.11
C ILE A 243 -13.94 11.92 10.10
N VAL A 244 -14.21 13.11 9.60
CA VAL A 244 -15.30 13.42 8.66
C VAL A 244 -14.68 13.71 7.29
N SER A 245 -15.12 13.01 6.24
CA SER A 245 -14.67 13.30 4.87
C SER A 245 -14.94 14.76 4.50
N ASP A 246 -13.98 15.41 3.85
CA ASP A 246 -14.10 16.80 3.42
C ASP A 246 -15.23 16.97 2.37
N PRO A 247 -15.77 18.19 2.16
CA PRO A 247 -16.85 18.42 1.20
C PRO A 247 -16.51 17.87 -0.20
N GLY A 248 -17.42 17.06 -0.76
CA GLY A 248 -17.25 16.41 -2.08
C GLY A 248 -16.41 15.13 -2.07
N VAL A 249 -15.79 14.77 -0.94
CA VAL A 249 -15.05 13.52 -0.76
C VAL A 249 -15.98 12.41 -0.30
N GLY A 250 -15.89 11.24 -0.93
CA GLY A 250 -16.73 10.10 -0.58
C GLY A 250 -16.46 8.85 -1.39
N ILE A 251 -17.18 7.77 -1.08
CA ILE A 251 -17.07 6.50 -1.79
C ILE A 251 -17.86 6.58 -3.10
N ALA A 252 -17.20 6.21 -4.20
CA ALA A 252 -17.76 6.35 -5.54
C ALA A 252 -18.22 5.04 -6.19
N ARG A 253 -17.94 3.86 -5.60
CA ARG A 253 -18.34 2.54 -6.16
C ARG A 253 -18.49 1.47 -5.10
N PHE A 254 -19.43 0.55 -5.32
CA PHE A 254 -19.68 -0.64 -4.52
C PHE A 254 -19.85 -1.87 -5.42
N CYS A 255 -19.28 -3.02 -5.07
CA CYS A 255 -19.43 -4.28 -5.82
C CYS A 255 -19.18 -5.49 -4.90
N GLY A 256 -20.08 -5.69 -3.93
CA GLY A 256 -19.99 -6.77 -2.96
C GLY A 256 -18.96 -6.48 -1.88
N VAL A 257 -17.67 -6.53 -2.21
CA VAL A 257 -16.53 -6.18 -1.34
C VAL A 257 -16.03 -4.75 -1.57
N CYS A 258 -16.38 -4.15 -2.72
CA CYS A 258 -15.97 -2.77 -3.03
C CYS A 258 -16.74 -1.75 -2.20
N GLY A 259 -16.10 -0.61 -1.95
CA GLY A 259 -16.58 0.35 -0.97
C GLY A 259 -16.23 -0.03 0.47
N LEU A 260 -15.48 -1.12 0.67
CA LEU A 260 -14.70 -1.31 1.90
C LEU A 260 -13.79 -0.10 2.08
N SER A 261 -14.00 0.63 3.17
CA SER A 261 -13.40 1.95 3.36
C SER A 261 -12.69 2.06 4.70
N CYS A 262 -11.71 2.96 4.75
CA CYS A 262 -10.96 3.28 5.95
C CYS A 262 -10.34 4.68 5.82
N PHE A 263 -10.04 5.29 6.98
CA PHE A 263 -9.09 6.40 7.03
C PHE A 263 -7.68 5.87 7.27
N ILE A 264 -6.73 6.48 6.59
CA ILE A 264 -5.29 6.24 6.74
C ILE A 264 -4.66 7.55 7.17
N ASP A 265 -3.75 7.47 8.14
CA ASP A 265 -2.99 8.64 8.60
C ASP A 265 -2.29 9.29 7.40
N ASN A 266 -2.40 10.62 7.29
CA ASN A 266 -1.69 11.35 6.27
C ASN A 266 -0.24 11.50 6.72
N GLU A 267 0.64 10.57 6.36
CA GLU A 267 2.04 10.59 6.81
C GLU A 267 2.79 11.89 6.39
N ASP A 268 2.26 12.64 5.43
CA ASP A 268 2.71 13.99 5.11
C ASP A 268 2.59 15.00 6.27
N SER A 269 1.70 14.79 7.26
CA SER A 269 1.55 15.66 8.42
C SER A 269 2.48 15.33 9.58
N GLN A 270 3.31 14.29 9.48
CA GLN A 270 4.35 14.03 10.47
C GLN A 270 5.32 15.23 10.53
N PRO A 271 5.99 15.51 11.65
CA PRO A 271 7.00 16.56 11.69
C PRO A 271 8.23 16.15 10.87
N SER A 272 8.90 17.14 10.25
CA SER A 272 10.14 16.89 9.50
C SER A 272 11.27 16.54 10.47
N ALA A 273 12.01 15.46 10.18
CA ALA A 273 13.20 15.09 10.94
C ALA A 273 14.43 15.84 10.42
N ASP A 274 14.44 17.16 10.58
CA ASP A 274 15.46 18.05 10.01
C ASP A 274 16.88 17.60 10.40
N GLU A 275 17.77 17.51 9.39
CA GLU A 275 19.15 17.05 9.58
C GLU A 275 19.92 18.02 10.50
N GLY A 276 20.71 17.48 11.44
CA GLY A 276 21.52 18.26 12.37
C GLY A 276 20.77 18.74 13.61
N THR A 277 19.52 18.31 13.80
CA THR A 277 18.82 18.48 15.08
C THR A 277 19.54 17.71 16.19
N PRO A 278 19.65 18.26 17.42
CA PRO A 278 20.24 17.53 18.55
C PRO A 278 19.51 16.20 18.83
N GLU A 279 20.29 15.16 19.07
CA GLU A 279 19.83 13.81 19.43
C GLU A 279 20.45 13.40 20.78
N ASP A 280 19.69 12.72 21.64
CA ASP A 280 20.16 12.18 22.93
C ASP A 280 19.39 10.90 23.31
N GLY A 281 19.89 10.11 24.27
CA GLY A 281 19.14 9.01 24.90
C GLY A 281 18.82 7.81 24.00
N GLU A 282 19.82 7.28 23.28
CA GLU A 282 19.68 6.23 22.25
C GLU A 282 18.82 6.73 21.07
N PRO A 283 19.49 7.24 20.04
CA PRO A 283 19.31 8.58 19.48
C PRO A 283 17.85 9.02 19.30
N VAL A 284 17.32 9.79 20.26
CA VAL A 284 16.04 10.47 20.15
C VAL A 284 16.25 11.90 19.67
N ASN A 285 15.66 12.26 18.54
CA ASN A 285 15.58 13.63 18.06
C ASN A 285 14.79 14.48 19.05
N LEU A 286 15.45 15.45 19.68
CA LEU A 286 14.88 16.23 20.78
C LEU A 286 13.76 17.20 20.35
N ALA A 287 13.68 17.56 19.06
CA ALA A 287 12.64 18.47 18.58
C ALA A 287 11.29 17.76 18.34
N ILE A 288 11.33 16.49 17.96
CA ILE A 288 10.13 15.73 17.52
C ILE A 288 9.89 14.46 18.34
N GLY A 289 10.77 14.13 19.29
CA GLY A 289 10.64 12.97 20.18
C GLY A 289 10.76 11.62 19.47
N GLN A 290 11.39 11.57 18.29
CA GLN A 290 11.50 10.35 17.47
C GLN A 290 12.86 9.69 17.65
N HIS A 291 12.87 8.37 17.84
CA HIS A 291 14.09 7.56 17.84
C HIS A 291 14.58 7.38 16.39
N LEU A 292 15.70 8.01 16.04
CA LEU A 292 16.31 8.01 14.71
C LEU A 292 17.65 7.27 14.76
N VAL A 293 17.66 5.98 14.43
CA VAL A 293 18.89 5.17 14.48
C VAL A 293 19.62 5.22 13.16
N ASP A 294 20.88 5.62 13.17
CA ASP A 294 21.78 5.53 12.01
C ASP A 294 22.83 4.44 12.22
N ALA A 295 23.13 3.68 11.16
CA ALA A 295 24.23 2.72 11.14
C ALA A 295 24.94 2.74 9.79
N VAL A 296 26.27 2.89 9.79
CA VAL A 296 27.09 2.75 8.58
C VAL A 296 27.34 1.28 8.34
N ASP A 297 26.77 0.75 7.26
CA ASP A 297 26.88 -0.65 6.90
C ASP A 297 28.14 -0.91 6.06
N LEU A 298 28.49 0.00 5.14
CA LEU A 298 29.64 -0.17 4.25
C LEU A 298 30.21 1.17 3.78
N LEU A 299 31.53 1.29 3.77
CA LEU A 299 32.26 2.46 3.27
C LEU A 299 33.29 2.04 2.24
N GLN A 300 33.18 2.54 1.01
CA GLN A 300 34.23 2.43 -0.01
C GLN A 300 34.86 3.83 -0.26
N PRO A 301 36.10 4.06 0.18
CA PRO A 301 36.81 5.32 -0.07
C PRO A 301 36.99 5.61 -1.55
N GLY A 302 37.09 6.88 -1.92
CA GLY A 302 37.34 7.35 -3.29
C GLY A 302 37.26 8.87 -3.37
N ARG A 303 37.41 9.45 -4.58
CA ARG A 303 37.28 10.91 -4.80
C ARG A 303 35.93 11.43 -4.32
N ILE A 304 34.89 10.65 -4.60
CA ILE A 304 33.60 10.71 -3.91
C ILE A 304 33.45 9.36 -3.20
N PRO A 305 33.50 9.33 -1.85
CA PRO A 305 33.27 8.09 -1.10
C PRO A 305 31.88 7.53 -1.39
N ALA A 306 31.79 6.21 -1.62
CA ALA A 306 30.52 5.53 -1.65
C ALA A 306 30.23 5.02 -0.23
N VAL A 307 29.31 5.70 0.46
CA VAL A 307 28.89 5.36 1.82
C VAL A 307 27.51 4.73 1.73
N VAL A 308 27.35 3.54 2.30
CA VAL A 308 26.06 2.89 2.51
C VAL A 308 25.81 2.90 4.01
N TYR A 309 24.93 3.79 4.45
CA TYR A 309 24.36 3.75 5.78
C TYR A 309 22.87 3.57 5.69
N ARG A 310 22.27 3.07 6.77
CA ARG A 310 20.83 2.96 6.96
C ARG A 310 20.38 3.87 8.08
N ARG A 311 19.24 4.53 7.86
CA ARG A 311 18.56 5.38 8.83
C ARG A 311 17.19 4.80 9.15
N TYR A 312 16.91 4.62 10.43
CA TYR A 312 15.59 4.28 10.94
C TYR A 312 14.79 5.55 11.24
N ASN A 313 13.52 5.55 10.86
CA ASN A 313 12.51 6.43 11.41
C ASN A 313 11.23 5.61 11.63
N PRO A 314 10.58 5.69 12.82
CA PRO A 314 9.28 5.03 13.04
C PRO A 314 8.18 5.49 12.08
N PHE A 315 8.32 6.69 11.50
CA PHE A 315 7.49 7.22 10.44
C PHE A 315 8.23 7.15 9.12
N ASP A 316 7.76 6.27 8.24
CA ASP A 316 8.35 6.06 6.94
C ASP A 316 8.01 7.25 6.02
N ALA A 317 9.01 8.06 5.68
CA ALA A 317 8.87 9.20 4.77
C ALA A 317 8.29 8.83 3.40
N PHE A 318 8.46 7.56 3.02
CA PHE A 318 8.01 6.98 1.78
C PHE A 318 6.84 6.02 1.98
N GLY A 319 6.29 5.94 3.19
CA GLY A 319 5.37 4.91 3.68
C GLY A 319 4.23 4.64 2.70
N ARG A 320 4.52 3.73 1.78
CA ARG A 320 3.64 3.37 0.66
C ARG A 320 3.05 4.58 -0.05
N ILE A 321 3.85 5.62 -0.30
CA ILE A 321 3.47 6.68 -1.27
C ILE A 321 3.14 5.97 -2.57
N ALA A 322 1.84 5.88 -2.85
CA ALA A 322 1.34 5.08 -3.94
C ALA A 322 1.99 3.68 -3.97
N GLY A 323 1.98 2.93 -2.85
CA GLY A 323 2.51 1.56 -2.78
C GLY A 323 4.01 1.39 -3.01
N PHE A 324 4.80 2.46 -2.99
CA PHE A 324 6.27 2.39 -3.00
C PHE A 324 6.79 2.02 -1.60
N GLU A 325 7.55 0.95 -1.49
CA GLU A 325 8.21 0.55 -0.25
C GLU A 325 9.72 0.55 -0.49
N LEU A 326 10.48 1.12 0.45
CA LEU A 326 11.94 1.08 0.41
C LEU A 326 12.47 -0.33 0.63
N PHE A 327 13.72 -0.54 0.22
CA PHE A 327 14.28 -1.88 0.02
C PHE A 327 14.70 -2.58 1.31
N LEU A 328 14.85 -1.82 2.40
CA LEU A 328 15.03 -2.35 3.75
C LEU A 328 13.68 -2.57 4.48
N GLY A 329 12.55 -2.33 3.80
CA GLY A 329 11.22 -2.38 4.37
C GLY A 329 10.88 -1.14 5.19
N GLN A 330 9.64 -1.11 5.68
CA GLN A 330 9.08 0.01 6.42
C GLN A 330 10.02 0.54 7.53
N GLY A 331 10.18 1.86 7.55
CA GLY A 331 10.92 2.61 8.55
C GLY A 331 12.44 2.66 8.35
N TRP A 332 13.02 1.83 7.47
CA TRP A 332 14.44 1.87 7.16
C TRP A 332 14.69 2.43 5.76
N ALA A 333 15.56 3.44 5.67
CA ALA A 333 16.00 4.03 4.42
C ALA A 333 17.52 3.94 4.28
N LEU A 334 18.02 3.69 3.07
CA LEU A 334 19.44 3.83 2.80
C LEU A 334 19.81 5.30 2.57
N SER A 335 21.08 5.62 2.81
CA SER A 335 21.75 6.89 2.50
C SER A 335 21.48 7.48 1.12
N LEU A 336 21.06 6.64 0.18
CA LEU A 336 20.83 6.99 -1.22
C LEU A 336 19.34 7.01 -1.58
N ASP A 337 18.45 6.61 -0.67
CA ASP A 337 17.00 6.70 -0.83
C ASP A 337 16.54 8.15 -0.60
N ILE A 338 17.07 9.03 -1.45
CA ILE A 338 16.73 10.45 -1.54
C ILE A 338 15.77 10.63 -2.70
N ALA A 339 14.63 11.25 -2.42
CA ALA A 339 13.62 11.52 -3.43
C ALA A 339 13.36 13.02 -3.60
N LEU A 340 12.98 13.38 -4.81
CA LEU A 340 12.43 14.67 -5.14
C LEU A 340 10.99 14.49 -5.61
N LEU A 341 10.05 14.93 -4.79
CA LEU A 341 8.62 14.81 -5.07
C LEU A 341 8.10 16.03 -5.82
N ASP A 342 7.37 15.80 -6.90
CA ASP A 342 6.59 16.81 -7.60
C ASP A 342 5.25 16.99 -6.89
N VAL A 343 5.25 17.75 -5.78
CA VAL A 343 4.05 17.93 -4.95
C VAL A 343 2.93 18.61 -5.74
N ASN A 344 3.28 19.65 -6.52
CA ASN A 344 2.37 20.32 -7.45
C ASN A 344 3.21 21.13 -8.48
N PRO A 345 2.59 21.82 -9.47
CA PRO A 345 3.33 22.59 -10.47
C PRO A 345 4.26 23.68 -9.91
N SER A 346 4.03 24.16 -8.69
CA SER A 346 4.79 25.24 -8.06
C SER A 346 5.68 24.77 -6.90
N LEU A 347 5.67 23.48 -6.56
CA LEU A 347 6.35 22.97 -5.38
C LEU A 347 7.06 21.65 -5.67
N ARG A 348 8.33 21.58 -5.26
CA ARG A 348 9.12 20.35 -5.16
C ARG A 348 9.48 20.10 -3.71
N ARG A 349 9.39 18.84 -3.26
CA ARG A 349 9.80 18.45 -1.91
C ARG A 349 10.97 17.48 -2.00
N LEU A 350 12.13 17.87 -1.47
CA LEU A 350 13.26 16.98 -1.26
C LEU A 350 13.01 16.16 0.02
N VAL A 351 13.05 14.84 -0.08
CA VAL A 351 12.89 13.91 1.04
C VAL A 351 14.22 13.18 1.24
N MET A 352 14.80 13.33 2.41
CA MET A 352 16.06 12.69 2.82
C MET A 352 15.78 11.35 3.52
N PRO A 353 16.79 10.46 3.63
CA PRO A 353 16.70 9.27 4.47
C PRO A 353 16.36 9.69 5.90
N GLY A 354 15.39 9.02 6.53
CA GLY A 354 14.93 9.38 7.87
C GLY A 354 13.90 10.51 7.96
N ASN A 355 13.28 10.93 6.85
CA ASN A 355 12.12 11.85 6.80
C ASN A 355 12.42 13.36 7.03
N ALA A 356 13.65 13.81 6.80
CA ALA A 356 13.91 15.25 6.65
C ALA A 356 13.30 15.74 5.31
N ARG A 357 12.51 16.80 5.35
CA ARG A 357 11.78 17.31 4.18
C ARG A 357 12.06 18.79 3.94
N TYR A 358 12.41 19.11 2.70
CA TYR A 358 12.76 20.48 2.31
C TYR A 358 12.00 20.92 1.07
N GLU A 359 11.26 22.03 1.20
CA GLU A 359 10.45 22.58 0.14
C GLU A 359 11.24 23.52 -0.78
N PHE A 360 11.05 23.36 -2.08
CA PHE A 360 11.58 24.24 -3.11
C PHE A 360 10.41 24.82 -3.91
N ALA A 361 10.22 26.13 -3.81
CA ALA A 361 9.12 26.84 -4.46
C ALA A 361 9.56 27.40 -5.81
N ARG A 362 8.70 27.25 -6.82
CA ARG A 362 8.93 27.73 -8.18
C ARG A 362 9.06 29.24 -8.23
N GLN A 363 10.00 29.73 -9.00
CA GLN A 363 10.26 31.14 -9.26
C GLN A 363 9.73 31.54 -10.65
N SER A 364 9.71 32.85 -10.93
CA SER A 364 9.24 33.39 -12.22
C SER A 364 10.08 32.91 -13.41
N ASP A 365 11.36 32.62 -13.20
CA ASP A 365 12.27 32.07 -14.19
C ASP A 365 12.16 30.54 -14.38
N GLY A 366 11.22 29.90 -13.67
CA GLY A 366 10.95 28.47 -13.74
C GLY A 366 11.81 27.58 -12.87
N ARG A 367 12.86 28.09 -12.22
CA ARG A 367 13.66 27.32 -11.25
C ARG A 367 12.91 27.18 -9.93
N PHE A 368 13.20 26.14 -9.16
CA PHE A 368 12.70 26.01 -7.78
C PHE A 368 13.82 26.31 -6.79
N VAL A 369 13.51 27.03 -5.71
CA VAL A 369 14.48 27.45 -4.69
C VAL A 369 13.92 27.24 -3.29
N ASN A 370 14.80 26.94 -2.34
CA ASN A 370 14.48 26.92 -0.92
C ASN A 370 14.95 28.23 -0.28
N ARG A 371 14.03 28.96 0.37
CA ARG A 371 14.32 30.24 1.03
C ARG A 371 14.25 30.16 2.56
N THR A 372 13.81 29.03 3.10
CA THR A 372 13.52 28.87 4.53
C THR A 372 14.64 28.15 5.27
N ASN A 373 15.34 27.22 4.62
CA ASN A 373 16.39 26.43 5.22
C ASN A 373 17.79 26.93 4.80
N PRO A 374 18.66 27.35 5.74
CA PRO A 374 20.01 27.85 5.43
C PRO A 374 20.90 26.87 4.66
N ARG A 375 20.73 25.54 4.81
CA ARG A 375 21.52 24.51 4.12
C ARG A 375 21.41 24.61 2.60
N PHE A 376 20.27 25.08 2.10
CA PHE A 376 19.96 25.19 0.67
C PHE A 376 20.01 26.62 0.15
N ARG A 377 20.63 27.55 0.91
CA ARG A 377 20.79 28.93 0.46
C ARG A 377 21.59 28.97 -0.84
N GLY A 378 20.97 29.52 -1.88
CA GLY A 378 21.55 29.60 -3.23
C GLY A 378 21.47 28.30 -4.04
N ALA A 379 20.87 27.23 -3.49
CA ALA A 379 20.60 26.02 -4.24
C ALA A 379 19.36 26.19 -5.14
N THR A 380 19.40 25.58 -6.32
CA THR A 380 18.33 25.69 -7.32
C THR A 380 18.02 24.33 -7.93
N ILE A 381 16.75 24.07 -8.19
CA ILE A 381 16.30 22.93 -8.98
C ILE A 381 15.86 23.41 -10.36
N SER A 382 16.36 22.74 -11.39
CA SER A 382 15.95 22.94 -12.79
C SER A 382 15.75 21.60 -13.48
N GLU A 383 14.96 21.59 -14.53
CA GLU A 383 14.76 20.41 -15.39
C GLU A 383 15.76 20.44 -16.55
N GLU A 384 16.38 19.30 -16.83
CA GLU A 384 17.23 19.03 -17.99
C GLU A 384 16.43 18.27 -19.07
N ALA A 385 17.08 17.89 -20.17
CA ALA A 385 16.48 16.99 -21.15
C ALA A 385 15.98 15.68 -20.51
N ASP A 386 14.98 15.07 -21.13
CA ASP A 386 14.39 13.78 -20.73
C ASP A 386 13.73 13.78 -19.33
N GLY A 387 13.39 14.96 -18.80
CA GLY A 387 12.69 15.12 -17.52
C GLY A 387 13.58 14.87 -16.29
N VAL A 388 14.91 14.85 -16.45
CA VAL A 388 15.85 14.76 -15.34
C VAL A 388 15.83 16.07 -14.56
N GLN A 389 15.62 16.02 -13.25
CA GLN A 389 15.67 17.19 -12.38
C GLN A 389 17.03 17.28 -11.69
N VAL A 390 17.61 18.48 -11.67
CA VAL A 390 18.94 18.70 -11.10
C VAL A 390 18.88 19.73 -9.99
N LEU A 391 19.21 19.28 -8.79
CA LEU A 391 19.48 20.15 -7.64
C LEU A 391 20.95 20.56 -7.68
N ARG A 392 21.20 21.82 -8.01
CA ARG A 392 22.53 22.42 -7.97
C ARG A 392 22.71 23.17 -6.66
N PHE A 393 23.75 22.83 -5.91
CA PHE A 393 24.12 23.49 -4.66
C PHE A 393 25.01 24.71 -4.94
N SER A 394 24.99 25.69 -4.03
CA SER A 394 25.81 26.90 -4.13
C SER A 394 27.31 26.64 -4.03
N ASN A 395 27.72 25.47 -3.54
CA ASN A 395 29.11 25.03 -3.44
C ASN A 395 29.65 24.32 -4.70
N GLY A 396 28.87 24.29 -5.79
CA GLY A 396 29.23 23.65 -7.05
C GLY A 396 28.82 22.18 -7.19
N ASN A 397 28.41 21.52 -6.10
CA ASN A 397 27.92 20.14 -6.17
C ASN A 397 26.54 20.09 -6.86
N ALA A 398 26.20 18.94 -7.43
CA ALA A 398 24.90 18.72 -8.06
C ALA A 398 24.39 17.31 -7.82
N TRP A 399 23.08 17.18 -7.62
CA TRP A 399 22.37 15.91 -7.54
C TRP A 399 21.35 15.83 -8.68
N ARG A 400 21.30 14.67 -9.35
CA ARG A 400 20.34 14.43 -10.45
C ARG A 400 19.31 13.39 -10.03
N PHE A 401 18.07 13.68 -10.37
CA PHE A 401 16.89 12.88 -10.05
C PHE A 401 16.16 12.53 -11.33
N ARG A 402 15.59 11.33 -11.38
CA ARG A 402 14.78 10.87 -12.52
C ARG A 402 13.49 10.26 -12.02
N GLY A 403 12.40 10.44 -12.77
CA GLY A 403 11.11 9.79 -12.52
C GLY A 403 10.90 8.50 -13.32
N GLY A 404 9.66 8.02 -13.38
CA GLY A 404 9.29 6.86 -14.20
C GLY A 404 9.36 5.50 -13.47
N TRP A 405 9.60 5.50 -12.15
CA TRP A 405 9.71 4.28 -11.36
C TRP A 405 8.37 3.57 -11.20
N ILE A 406 8.38 2.25 -11.38
CA ILE A 406 7.20 1.40 -11.26
C ILE A 406 7.35 0.59 -9.97
N GLY A 407 6.74 1.08 -8.87
CA GLY A 407 6.75 0.39 -7.59
C GLY A 407 6.34 -1.09 -7.72
N ARG A 408 6.89 -1.95 -6.85
CA ARG A 408 6.66 -3.40 -6.93
C ARG A 408 5.17 -3.73 -6.81
N GLY A 409 4.68 -4.61 -7.68
CA GLY A 409 3.25 -4.91 -7.78
C GLY A 409 2.43 -3.86 -8.54
N ARG A 410 3.07 -2.87 -9.18
CA ARG A 410 2.41 -1.88 -10.04
C ARG A 410 2.72 -2.12 -11.51
N THR A 411 1.83 -1.60 -12.36
CA THR A 411 1.98 -1.62 -13.83
C THR A 411 2.12 -0.22 -14.43
N ARG A 412 2.05 0.82 -13.60
CA ARG A 412 2.17 2.21 -14.03
C ARG A 412 3.21 2.94 -13.17
N PRO A 413 3.95 3.89 -13.75
CA PRO A 413 4.86 4.73 -13.00
C PRO A 413 4.17 5.50 -11.87
N ILE A 414 4.91 5.73 -10.78
CA ILE A 414 4.48 6.61 -9.70
C ILE A 414 4.72 8.05 -10.17
N VAL A 415 3.63 8.74 -10.51
CA VAL A 415 3.68 10.13 -10.95
C VAL A 415 4.24 11.01 -9.83
N GLY A 416 5.18 11.88 -10.19
CA GLY A 416 5.79 12.84 -9.27
C GLY A 416 6.84 12.27 -8.32
N LEU A 417 7.16 10.98 -8.38
CA LEU A 417 8.28 10.40 -7.65
C LEU A 417 9.55 10.42 -8.52
N ASN A 418 10.53 11.24 -8.14
CA ASN A 418 11.86 11.23 -8.74
C ASN A 418 12.88 10.72 -7.70
N LEU A 419 13.70 9.75 -8.07
CA LEU A 419 14.73 9.19 -7.18
C LEU A 419 16.11 9.65 -7.62
N LEU A 420 17.01 9.80 -6.65
CA LEU A 420 18.41 10.16 -6.89
C LEU A 420 19.10 9.09 -7.77
N ILE A 421 19.76 9.55 -8.83
CA ILE A 421 20.51 8.73 -9.79
C ILE A 421 21.98 9.14 -9.95
N GLU A 422 22.36 10.34 -9.48
CA GLU A 422 23.73 10.84 -9.61
C GLU A 422 24.05 11.85 -8.50
N GLN A 423 25.25 11.73 -7.92
CA GLN A 423 25.87 12.80 -7.14
C GLN A 423 27.16 13.24 -7.81
N ARG A 424 27.31 14.55 -8.00
CA ARG A 424 28.46 15.19 -8.63
C ARG A 424 29.06 16.23 -7.70
N ASP A 425 30.38 16.19 -7.55
CA ASP A 425 31.11 17.21 -6.79
C ASP A 425 31.50 18.41 -7.66
N ARG A 426 32.07 19.45 -7.04
CA ARG A 426 32.54 20.65 -7.73
C ARG A 426 33.69 20.44 -8.73
N HIS A 427 34.30 19.26 -8.76
CA HIS A 427 35.41 18.90 -9.66
C HIS A 427 34.95 17.94 -10.77
N ASP A 428 33.64 17.83 -10.97
CA ASP A 428 33.01 16.93 -11.95
C ASP A 428 33.28 15.44 -11.72
N ASN A 429 33.73 15.05 -10.52
CA ASN A 429 33.73 13.65 -10.13
C ASN A 429 32.26 13.21 -9.96
N VAL A 430 31.94 11.99 -10.40
CA VAL A 430 30.58 11.44 -10.39
C VAL A 430 30.51 10.15 -9.58
N LEU A 431 29.58 10.10 -8.64
CA LEU A 431 29.04 8.87 -8.07
C LEU A 431 27.72 8.57 -8.79
N ALA A 432 27.73 7.58 -9.69
CA ALA A 432 26.54 7.15 -10.40
C ALA A 432 25.76 6.13 -9.56
N ILE A 433 24.44 6.26 -9.54
CA ILE A 433 23.53 5.41 -8.77
C ILE A 433 22.59 4.71 -9.77
N SER A 434 22.77 3.41 -9.94
CA SER A 434 21.89 2.61 -10.79
C SER A 434 20.77 2.00 -9.96
N ARG A 435 19.57 1.96 -10.55
CA ARG A 435 18.37 1.40 -9.93
C ARG A 435 17.65 0.44 -10.87
N ASP A 436 16.95 -0.54 -10.32
CA ASP A 436 16.02 -1.39 -11.05
C ASP A 436 14.76 -0.62 -11.48
N GLY A 437 13.90 -1.23 -12.31
CA GLY A 437 12.67 -0.61 -12.79
C GLY A 437 11.65 -0.25 -11.68
N SER A 438 11.83 -0.81 -10.48
CA SER A 438 11.05 -0.50 -9.29
C SER A 438 11.70 0.53 -8.37
N GLY A 439 12.80 1.15 -8.78
CA GLY A 439 13.50 2.17 -8.01
C GLY A 439 14.47 1.62 -6.97
N GLY A 440 14.73 0.32 -6.95
CA GLY A 440 15.69 -0.30 -6.04
C GLY A 440 17.12 -0.09 -6.42
N LEU A 441 17.98 0.21 -5.46
CA LEU A 441 19.42 0.30 -5.71
C LEU A 441 19.95 -1.02 -6.29
N ALA A 442 20.70 -0.92 -7.38
CA ALA A 442 21.37 -2.05 -8.03
C ALA A 442 22.89 -1.91 -7.95
N SER A 443 23.42 -0.71 -8.19
CA SER A 443 24.84 -0.42 -8.00
C SER A 443 25.14 1.04 -7.72
N LEU A 444 26.29 1.26 -7.09
CA LEU A 444 26.99 2.54 -7.07
C LEU A 444 28.27 2.40 -7.87
N THR A 445 28.58 3.40 -8.68
CA THR A 445 29.82 3.44 -9.46
C THR A 445 30.58 4.72 -9.14
N GLN A 446 31.77 4.57 -8.56
CA GLN A 446 32.68 5.68 -8.26
C GLN A 446 33.38 6.19 -9.53
N PRO A 447 34.01 7.38 -9.49
CA PRO A 447 34.68 7.97 -10.66
C PRO A 447 35.81 7.10 -11.26
N ASP A 448 36.40 6.22 -10.47
CA ASP A 448 37.46 5.31 -10.89
C ASP A 448 36.92 3.96 -11.41
N GLY A 449 35.60 3.82 -11.54
CA GLY A 449 34.93 2.63 -12.03
C GLY A 449 34.69 1.53 -10.98
N ARG A 450 35.20 1.68 -9.75
CA ARG A 450 34.89 0.73 -8.67
C ARG A 450 33.42 0.79 -8.29
N THR A 451 32.85 -0.37 -7.98
CA THR A 451 31.42 -0.49 -7.72
C THR A 451 31.10 -1.06 -6.34
N ILE A 452 29.93 -0.66 -5.83
CA ILE A 452 29.23 -1.37 -4.77
C ILE A 452 27.97 -1.96 -5.42
N SER A 453 27.75 -3.27 -5.29
CA SER A 453 26.57 -3.97 -5.81
C SER A 453 25.55 -4.24 -4.70
N PHE A 454 24.27 -4.12 -5.05
CA PHE A 454 23.13 -4.35 -4.18
C PHE A 454 22.34 -5.54 -4.70
N THR A 455 22.10 -6.53 -3.84
CA THR A 455 21.37 -7.74 -4.18
C THR A 455 20.02 -7.74 -3.50
N THR A 456 18.95 -7.85 -4.27
CA THR A 456 17.58 -7.96 -3.77
C THR A 456 17.00 -9.34 -3.98
N SER A 457 16.23 -9.85 -3.04
CA SER A 457 15.58 -11.16 -3.13
C SER A 457 14.14 -11.11 -2.64
N LEU A 458 13.27 -11.97 -3.18
CA LEU A 458 11.91 -12.16 -2.67
C LEU A 458 11.97 -12.94 -1.37
N LEU A 459 11.38 -12.40 -0.30
CA LEU A 459 11.20 -13.14 0.95
C LEU A 459 10.11 -14.22 0.83
N VAL A 460 9.13 -13.99 -0.03
CA VAL A 460 8.01 -14.90 -0.30
C VAL A 460 7.98 -15.21 -1.80
N PRO A 461 8.19 -16.46 -2.22
CA PRO A 461 8.13 -16.84 -3.62
C PRO A 461 6.81 -16.44 -4.28
N GLY A 462 6.88 -15.84 -5.48
CA GLY A 462 5.72 -15.39 -6.24
C GLY A 462 5.12 -14.05 -5.79
N ASP A 463 5.45 -13.54 -4.61
CA ASP A 463 5.02 -12.22 -4.16
C ASP A 463 6.10 -11.17 -4.45
N VAL A 464 5.96 -10.46 -5.57
CA VAL A 464 6.88 -9.39 -5.97
C VAL A 464 6.99 -8.24 -4.96
N THR A 465 5.99 -8.06 -4.08
CA THR A 465 6.00 -7.04 -3.02
C THR A 465 6.85 -7.45 -1.82
N SER A 466 7.27 -8.72 -1.75
CA SER A 466 8.15 -9.25 -0.70
C SER A 466 9.63 -9.02 -0.96
N ALA A 467 10.00 -8.35 -2.06
CA ALA A 467 11.40 -8.10 -2.37
C ALA A 467 12.07 -7.21 -1.30
N ARG A 468 13.23 -7.62 -0.83
CA ARG A 468 14.07 -6.86 0.10
C ARG A 468 15.54 -6.92 -0.32
N LEU A 469 16.32 -5.93 0.07
CA LEU A 469 17.77 -5.95 -0.04
C LEU A 469 18.32 -7.03 0.89
N THR A 470 19.03 -8.03 0.37
CA THR A 470 19.59 -9.14 1.17
C THR A 470 21.10 -9.08 1.29
N GLN A 471 21.78 -8.38 0.37
CA GLN A 471 23.23 -8.21 0.43
C GLN A 471 23.69 -6.91 -0.21
N VAL A 472 24.75 -6.32 0.34
CA VAL A 472 25.56 -5.30 -0.30
C VAL A 472 27.01 -5.81 -0.36
N ARG A 473 27.69 -5.57 -1.47
CA ARG A 473 29.08 -6.00 -1.69
C ARG A 473 29.91 -4.92 -2.35
N ASP A 474 31.10 -4.65 -1.84
CA ASP A 474 32.02 -3.68 -2.45
C ASP A 474 33.00 -4.30 -3.46
N ALA A 475 33.86 -3.46 -4.07
CA ALA A 475 34.83 -3.89 -5.06
C ALA A 475 35.96 -4.77 -4.48
N LEU A 476 36.16 -4.77 -3.15
CA LEU A 476 37.12 -5.63 -2.45
C LEU A 476 36.50 -6.97 -2.06
N GLY A 477 35.18 -7.13 -2.26
CA GLY A 477 34.44 -8.33 -1.93
C GLY A 477 33.94 -8.38 -0.49
N ARG A 478 34.08 -7.31 0.30
CA ARG A 478 33.45 -7.21 1.62
C ARG A 478 31.94 -7.22 1.44
N THR A 479 31.24 -7.93 2.33
CA THR A 479 29.79 -8.09 2.24
C THR A 479 29.10 -7.70 3.53
N VAL A 480 27.91 -7.13 3.37
CA VAL A 480 26.92 -6.93 4.43
C VAL A 480 25.69 -7.71 4.03
N GLN A 481 25.14 -8.51 4.95
CA GLN A 481 23.92 -9.28 4.75
C GLN A 481 22.78 -8.74 5.59
N TYR A 482 21.56 -8.84 5.08
CA TYR A 482 20.35 -8.33 5.71
C TYR A 482 19.34 -9.47 5.78
N ALA A 483 18.86 -9.78 6.98
CA ALA A 483 17.82 -10.77 7.21
C ALA A 483 16.54 -10.11 7.71
N TYR A 484 15.41 -10.74 7.41
CA TYR A 484 14.07 -10.19 7.66
C TYR A 484 13.19 -11.22 8.35
N ASP A 485 12.29 -10.73 9.18
CA ASP A 485 11.23 -11.56 9.74
C ASP A 485 10.26 -11.98 8.61
N PRO A 486 10.00 -13.28 8.39
CA PRO A 486 9.20 -13.74 7.24
C PRO A 486 7.73 -13.30 7.28
N ALA A 487 7.16 -13.08 8.46
CA ALA A 487 5.75 -12.74 8.62
C ALA A 487 5.51 -11.23 8.43
N SER A 488 6.29 -10.42 9.14
CA SER A 488 6.20 -8.95 9.13
C SER A 488 7.00 -8.30 8.00
N ARG A 489 7.95 -9.02 7.39
CA ARG A 489 8.87 -8.54 6.34
C ARG A 489 9.75 -7.36 6.79
N ARG A 490 9.90 -7.19 8.11
CA ARG A 490 10.72 -6.15 8.74
C ARG A 490 12.16 -6.63 8.87
N LEU A 491 13.11 -5.71 8.76
CA LEU A 491 14.53 -5.98 8.96
C LEU A 491 14.75 -6.54 10.38
N GLN A 492 15.35 -7.72 10.46
CA GLN A 492 15.56 -8.46 11.70
C GLN A 492 17.02 -8.42 12.13
N SER A 493 17.96 -8.56 11.19
CA SER A 493 19.39 -8.47 11.48
C SER A 493 20.19 -7.95 10.29
N VAL A 494 21.35 -7.38 10.62
CA VAL A 494 22.38 -6.98 9.65
C VAL A 494 23.71 -7.57 10.14
N THR A 495 24.40 -8.27 9.26
CA THR A 495 25.66 -8.96 9.56
C THR A 495 26.72 -8.51 8.57
N ASP A 496 27.83 -7.96 9.06
CA ASP A 496 29.02 -7.75 8.25
C ASP A 496 29.96 -8.96 8.37
N ALA A 497 30.76 -9.18 7.33
CA ALA A 497 31.94 -10.02 7.45
C ALA A 497 33.07 -9.12 7.99
N ALA A 498 33.20 -9.05 9.31
CA ALA A 498 34.24 -8.30 10.00
C ALA A 498 35.65 -8.54 9.42
#